data_AF-A0A8H6F3H5-F1
#
_entry.id   AF-A0A8H6F3H5-F1
#
_cell.length_a   1.000
_cell.length_b   1.000
_cell.length_c   1.000
_cell.angle_alpha   90.00
_cell.angle_beta   90.00
_cell.angle_gamma   90.00
#
_symmetry.space_group_name_H-M   'P 1'
#
loop_
_entity.id
_entity.type
_entity.pdbx_description
1 polymer ?
#
loop_
_entity_poly.entity_id
_entity_poly.type
_entity_poly.pdbx_seq_one_letter_code
_entity_poly.pdbx_strand_id
1 'polypeptide(L)'
;MLDFAPYNLSYFTGGLYISYIFMFYIKKNYLLWWEKYNYILTSALSAGVAFSALIIFFTVQYHPHPLHWWGNSIGQQGIEGGEISPIWKNIDTAPDGYIGLRKGHFP
;
A
#
# COMPACT_ATOMS: atom_id res chain seq x y z
N MET A 1 -12.84 -8.14 -2.86
CA MET A 1 -12.54 -7.68 -1.49
C MET A 1 -11.21 -6.96 -1.57
N LEU A 2 -11.16 -5.64 -1.33
CA LEU A 2 -9.86 -4.94 -1.23
C LEU A 2 -9.17 -5.51 0.00
N ASP A 3 -8.20 -6.41 -0.21
CA ASP A 3 -7.48 -7.02 0.91
C ASP A 3 -6.47 -5.99 1.41
N PHE A 4 -6.99 -5.09 2.24
CA PHE A 4 -6.23 -4.07 2.92
C PHE A 4 -5.38 -4.81 3.96
N ALA A 5 -4.19 -5.27 3.57
CA ALA A 5 -3.25 -5.92 4.48
C ALA A 5 -2.70 -4.86 5.46
N PRO A 6 -3.35 -4.65 6.63
CA PRO A 6 -3.13 -3.45 7.45
C PRO A 6 -1.78 -3.52 8.17
N TYR A 7 -1.11 -4.66 8.11
CA TYR A 7 0.18 -4.94 8.71
C TYR A 7 1.32 -5.02 7.68
N ASN A 8 1.05 -4.76 6.39
CA ASN A 8 2.13 -4.74 5.41
C ASN A 8 3.00 -3.49 5.65
N LEU A 9 4.30 -3.75 5.86
CA LEU A 9 5.31 -2.72 6.09
C LEU A 9 5.30 -1.66 4.97
N SER A 10 4.94 -2.04 3.73
CA SER A 10 4.85 -1.12 2.59
C SER A 10 3.85 0.02 2.79
N TYR A 11 2.79 -0.18 3.57
CA TYR A 11 1.82 0.90 3.86
C TYR A 11 2.37 1.94 4.84
N PHE A 12 3.28 1.53 5.73
CA PHE A 12 3.86 2.43 6.73
C PHE A 12 5.18 3.05 6.28
N THR A 13 5.97 2.36 5.45
CA THR A 13 7.28 2.86 5.00
C THR A 13 7.17 4.19 4.28
N GLY A 14 6.20 4.33 3.37
CA GLY A 14 5.95 5.60 2.67
C GLY A 14 5.68 6.76 3.62
N GLY A 15 4.78 6.55 4.58
CA GLY A 15 4.46 7.56 5.60
C GLY A 15 5.65 7.90 6.49
N LEU A 16 6.49 6.93 6.82
CA LEU A 16 7.71 7.13 7.60
C LEU A 16 8.70 8.05 6.87
N TYR A 17 8.97 7.81 5.59
CA TYR A 17 9.88 8.66 4.81
C TYR A 17 9.39 10.11 4.74
N ILE A 18 8.11 10.32 4.45
CA ILE A 18 7.51 11.66 4.38
C ILE A 18 7.57 12.33 5.76
N SER A 19 7.21 11.60 6.82
CA SER A 19 7.26 12.10 8.20
C SER A 19 8.68 12.52 8.59
N TYR A 20 9.70 11.72 8.26
CA TYR A 20 11.09 12.07 8.52
C TYR A 20 11.49 13.37 7.80
N ILE A 21 11.17 13.51 6.52
CA ILE A 21 11.49 14.72 5.76
C ILE A 21 10.80 15.95 6.38
N PHE A 22 9.51 15.85 6.71
CA PHE A 22 8.75 16.99 7.22
C PHE A 22 9.10 17.36 8.67
N MET A 23 9.18 16.36 9.55
CA MET A 23 9.35 16.56 10.99
C MET A 23 10.80 16.71 11.40
N PHE A 24 11.74 16.09 10.69
CA PHE A 24 13.17 16.16 11.03
C PHE A 24 13.91 17.15 10.14
N TYR A 25 13.84 17.01 8.82
CA TYR A 25 14.64 17.86 7.92
C TYR A 25 14.09 19.28 7.80
N ILE A 26 12.79 19.42 7.49
CA ILE A 26 12.19 20.74 7.28
C ILE A 26 12.06 21.52 8.59
N LYS A 27 11.56 20.89 9.65
CA LYS A 27 11.45 21.54 10.97
C LYS A 27 12.80 22.04 11.50
N LYS A 28 13.89 21.28 11.28
CA LYS A 28 15.23 21.65 11.75
C LYS A 28 15.85 22.81 10.98
N ASN A 29 15.66 22.88 9.66
CA ASN A 29 16.29 23.90 8.82
C ASN A 29 15.41 25.16 8.63
N TYR A 30 14.08 25.03 8.70
CA TYR A 30 13.10 26.08 8.36
C TYR A 30 12.00 26.22 9.41
N LEU A 31 12.39 26.40 10.68
CA LEU A 31 11.48 26.38 11.83
C LEU A 31 10.37 27.44 11.74
N LEU A 32 10.71 28.69 11.41
CA LEU A 32 9.74 29.80 11.28
C LEU A 32 8.70 29.56 10.18
N TRP A 33 9.11 28.96 9.07
CA TRP A 33 8.19 28.60 7.99
C TRP A 33 7.28 27.45 8.43
N TRP A 34 7.86 26.43 9.07
CA TRP A 34 7.14 25.25 9.51
C TRP A 34 6.05 25.61 10.53
N GLU A 35 6.34 26.44 11.55
CA GLU A 35 5.34 26.85 12.55
C GLU A 35 4.18 27.64 11.95
N LYS A 36 4.45 28.48 10.94
CA LYS A 36 3.42 29.30 10.29
C LYS A 36 2.49 28.49 9.38
N TYR A 37 3.03 27.53 8.63
CA TYR A 37 2.28 26.88 7.54
C TYR A 37 1.88 25.43 7.79
N ASN A 38 2.41 24.76 8.83
CA ASN A 38 2.14 23.34 9.09
C ASN A 38 0.63 23.03 9.29
N TYR A 39 -0.09 23.90 10.01
CA TYR A 39 -1.53 23.74 10.20
C TYR A 39 -2.31 23.91 8.91
N ILE A 40 -1.96 24.93 8.11
CA ILE A 40 -2.61 25.20 6.82
C ILE A 40 -2.37 24.03 5.87
N LEU A 41 -1.15 23.49 5.82
CA LEU A 41 -0.82 22.32 5.01
C LEU A 41 -1.63 21.08 5.43
N THR A 42 -1.77 20.84 6.73
CA THR A 42 -2.56 19.71 7.25
C THR A 42 -4.02 19.82 6.82
N SER A 43 -4.62 21.00 6.95
CA SER A 43 -5.99 21.25 6.48
C SER A 43 -6.12 21.12 4.96
N ALA A 44 -5.13 21.62 4.21
CA ALA A 44 -5.11 21.51 2.75
C ALA A 44 -4.99 20.06 2.27
N LEU A 45 -4.18 19.22 2.92
CA LEU A 45 -4.07 17.80 2.60
C LEU A 45 -5.38 17.07 2.86
N SER A 46 -6.04 17.33 3.99
CA SER A 46 -7.35 16.73 4.30
C SER A 46 -8.42 17.14 3.29
N ALA A 47 -8.52 18.43 2.97
CA ALA A 47 -9.44 18.94 1.95
C ALA A 47 -9.11 18.39 0.55
N GLY A 48 -7.83 18.27 0.22
CA GLY A 48 -7.34 17.71 -1.05
C GLY A 48 -7.72 16.24 -1.24
N VAL A 49 -7.67 15.42 -0.18
CA VAL A 49 -8.14 14.03 -0.23
C VAL A 49 -9.65 13.97 -0.53
N ALA A 50 -10.45 14.78 0.18
CA ALA A 50 -11.90 14.84 -0.06
C ALA A 50 -12.23 15.29 -1.49
N PHE A 51 -11.52 16.32 -1.98
CA PHE A 51 -11.67 16.81 -3.34
C PHE A 51 -11.24 15.78 -4.39
N SER A 52 -10.15 15.05 -4.15
CA SER A 52 -9.68 13.98 -5.04
C SER A 52 -10.71 12.85 -5.14
N ALA A 53 -11.32 12.46 -4.01
CA ALA A 53 -12.38 11.46 -4.00
C ALA A 53 -13.58 11.89 -4.87
N LEU A 54 -13.96 13.17 -4.81
CA LEU A 54 -15.02 13.73 -5.63
C LEU A 54 -14.67 13.68 -7.12
N ILE A 55 -13.44 14.05 -7.50
CA ILE A 55 -12.98 13.96 -8.90
C ILE A 55 -13.00 12.50 -9.39
N ILE A 56 -12.47 11.57 -8.61
CA ILE A 56 -12.43 10.14 -8.98
C ILE A 56 -13.86 9.60 -9.17
N PHE A 57 -14.80 10.00 -8.31
CA PHE A 57 -16.20 9.60 -8.44
C PHE A 57 -16.78 10.01 -9.80
N PHE A 58 -16.67 11.29 -10.18
CA PHE A 58 -17.24 11.77 -11.44
C PHE A 58 -16.50 11.26 -12.67
N THR A 59 -15.18 11.04 -12.57
CA THR A 59 -14.37 10.63 -13.73
C THR A 59 -14.47 9.14 -14.03
N VAL A 60 -14.53 8.29 -12.98
CA VAL A 60 -14.38 6.84 -13.13
C VAL A 60 -15.62 6.07 -12.66
N GLN A 61 -16.29 6.52 -11.60
CA GLN A 61 -17.40 5.75 -10.99
C GLN A 61 -18.78 6.12 -11.54
N TYR A 62 -18.98 7.37 -11.99
CA TYR A 62 -20.29 7.86 -12.43
C TYR A 62 -20.80 7.14 -13.69
N HIS A 63 -19.92 6.85 -14.66
CA HIS A 63 -20.20 5.95 -15.77
C HIS A 63 -19.22 4.78 -15.72
N PRO A 64 -19.62 3.63 -15.15
CA PRO A 64 -18.70 2.54 -14.91
C PRO A 64 -18.28 1.89 -16.24
N HIS A 65 -17.08 2.23 -16.69
CA HIS A 65 -16.39 1.51 -17.75
C HIS A 65 -15.29 0.64 -17.12
N PRO A 66 -15.17 -0.65 -17.51
CA PRO A 66 -14.12 -1.52 -16.98
C PRO A 66 -12.75 -1.02 -17.43
N LEU A 67 -12.00 -0.39 -16.52
CA LEU A 67 -10.63 0.04 -16.74
C LEU A 67 -9.68 -1.14 -16.49
N HIS A 68 -9.19 -1.73 -17.57
CA HIS A 68 -8.14 -2.75 -17.50
C HIS A 68 -6.76 -2.08 -17.44
N TRP A 69 -6.21 -1.93 -16.23
CA TRP A 69 -4.87 -1.37 -16.00
C TRP A 69 -4.10 -2.20 -14.99
N TRP A 70 -2.77 -2.04 -14.99
CA TRP A 70 -1.85 -2.85 -14.21
C TRP A 70 -2.20 -2.89 -12.71
N GLY A 71 -2.63 -1.78 -12.11
CA GLY A 71 -2.95 -1.74 -10.68
C GLY A 71 -4.28 -2.39 -10.31
N ASN A 72 -5.21 -2.58 -11.26
CA ASN A 72 -6.39 -3.43 -11.04
C ASN A 72 -6.06 -4.91 -11.16
N SER A 73 -5.08 -5.28 -12.00
CA SER A 73 -4.78 -6.69 -12.31
C SER A 73 -3.70 -7.30 -11.41
N ILE A 74 -2.73 -6.52 -10.93
CA ILE A 74 -1.54 -7.04 -10.25
C ILE A 74 -1.85 -7.74 -8.92
N GLY A 75 -2.89 -7.28 -8.20
CA GLY A 75 -3.32 -7.92 -6.95
C GLY A 75 -3.83 -9.34 -7.15
N GLN A 76 -4.38 -9.65 -8.32
CA GLN A 76 -4.87 -10.98 -8.69
C GLN A 76 -3.80 -11.87 -9.36
N GLN A 77 -2.63 -11.30 -9.69
CA GLN A 77 -1.56 -12.02 -10.37
C GLN A 77 -0.53 -12.63 -9.39
N GLY A 78 -0.60 -12.27 -8.11
CA GLY A 78 0.28 -12.81 -7.07
C GLY A 78 -0.19 -14.16 -6.55
N ILE A 79 0.72 -14.88 -5.88
CA ILE A 79 0.43 -16.17 -5.21
C ILE A 79 -0.65 -16.08 -4.12
N GLU A 80 -0.90 -14.88 -3.58
CA GLU A 80 -1.92 -14.61 -2.55
C GLU A 80 -3.30 -14.30 -3.16
N GLY A 81 -3.35 -13.78 -4.40
CA GLY A 81 -4.57 -13.25 -5.02
C GLY A 81 -5.00 -13.93 -6.31
N GLY A 82 -4.17 -14.82 -6.87
CA GLY A 82 -4.51 -15.64 -8.03
C GLY A 82 -5.32 -16.87 -7.64
N GLU A 83 -6.12 -17.40 -8.57
CA GLU A 83 -6.82 -18.69 -8.44
C GLU A 83 -5.86 -19.90 -8.31
N ILE A 84 -4.54 -19.66 -8.32
CA ILE A 84 -3.53 -20.65 -8.00
C ILE A 84 -3.63 -20.90 -6.50
N SER A 85 -4.35 -21.96 -6.13
CA SER A 85 -4.47 -22.45 -4.76
C SER A 85 -3.12 -22.33 -4.04
N PRO A 86 -3.04 -21.72 -2.84
CA PRO A 86 -1.79 -21.62 -2.12
C PRO A 86 -1.29 -23.05 -1.90
N ILE A 87 -0.24 -23.43 -2.63
CA ILE A 87 0.47 -24.72 -2.56
C ILE A 87 0.92 -25.02 -1.11
N TRP A 88 0.87 -23.99 -0.26
CA TRP A 88 1.34 -23.90 1.11
C TRP A 88 0.23 -24.03 2.16
N LYS A 89 -1.04 -24.04 1.78
CA LYS A 89 -2.16 -24.15 2.75
C LYS A 89 -2.55 -25.60 3.03
N ASN A 90 -2.24 -26.51 2.11
CA ASN A 90 -2.50 -27.93 2.27
C ASN A 90 -1.17 -28.70 2.27
N ILE A 91 -0.89 -29.42 3.37
CA ILE A 91 0.36 -30.16 3.55
C ILE A 91 0.46 -31.36 2.60
N ASP A 92 -0.68 -31.85 2.12
CA ASP A 92 -0.77 -32.99 1.21
C ASP A 92 -0.29 -32.63 -0.21
N THR A 93 -0.26 -31.34 -0.55
CA THR A 93 0.26 -30.83 -1.83
C THR A 93 1.74 -30.42 -1.77
N ALA A 94 2.38 -30.53 -0.60
CA ALA A 94 3.80 -30.21 -0.44
C ALA A 94 4.66 -31.42 -0.85
N PRO A 95 5.64 -31.27 -1.78
CA PRO A 95 6.62 -32.32 -2.01
C PRO A 95 7.35 -32.58 -0.68
N ASP A 96 7.29 -33.81 -0.17
CA ASP A 96 7.84 -34.26 1.12
C ASP A 96 6.99 -33.97 2.38
N GLY A 97 5.78 -33.43 2.27
CA GLY A 97 4.83 -33.35 3.42
C GLY A 97 5.23 -32.38 4.53
N TYR A 98 6.13 -31.43 4.27
CA TYR A 98 6.40 -30.32 5.19
C TYR A 98 6.75 -29.03 4.47
N ILE A 99 6.46 -27.91 5.14
CA ILE A 99 6.72 -26.55 4.65
C ILE A 99 8.08 -26.10 5.19
N GLY A 100 9.05 -25.84 4.30
CA GLY A 100 10.36 -25.30 4.68
C GLY A 100 11.53 -25.71 3.76
N LEU A 101 12.70 -25.11 4.04
CA LEU A 101 13.97 -25.47 3.41
C LEU A 101 14.26 -26.96 3.64
N ARG A 102 14.69 -27.66 2.59
CA ARG A 102 14.91 -29.10 2.65
C ARG A 102 16.09 -29.41 3.57
N LYS A 103 15.92 -30.40 4.46
CA LYS A 103 17.02 -30.94 5.27
C LYS A 103 18.19 -31.30 4.35
N GLY A 104 19.35 -30.67 4.57
CA GLY A 104 20.57 -30.90 3.79
C GLY A 104 20.90 -29.85 2.73
N HIS A 105 20.07 -28.81 2.54
CA HIS A 105 20.37 -27.65 1.69
C HIS A 105 20.49 -26.35 2.49
N PHE A 106 20.95 -26.45 3.75
CA PHE A 106 21.34 -25.26 4.51
C PHE A 106 22.65 -24.72 3.93
N PRO A 107 22.84 -23.40 3.80
CA PRO A 107 24.15 -22.82 3.56
C PRO A 107 25.12 -23.11 4.72
#